data_AF-A0A961F0H0-F1
#
_entry.id   AF-A0A961F0H0-F1
#
_cell.length_a   1.000
_cell.length_b   1.000
_cell.length_c   1.000
_cell.angle_alpha   90.00
_cell.angle_beta   90.00
_cell.angle_gamma   90.00
#
_symmetry.space_group_name_H-M   'P 1'
#
loop_
_entity.id
_entity.type
_entity.pdbx_description
1 polymer ?
#
loop_
_entity_poly.entity_id
_entity_poly.type
_entity_poly.pdbx_seq_one_letter_code
_entity_poly.pdbx_strand_id
1 'polypeptide(L)'
;MSDLVLSLNEDELQLQELVRDVVKNEVVPVRQELDENNEYPKKVFEKFKQAGIFGALFEEEFGGLGMGLMASIIVAEEVAYGCLGVGTAMLATKLGALPIEVGATPEQKKKWLPPLASGDQI
;
A
#
# COMPACT_ATOMS: atom_id res chain seq x y z
N MET A 1 3.30 -30.43 -17.68
CA MET A 1 3.25 -29.59 -16.46
C MET A 1 3.88 -28.28 -16.86
N SER A 2 3.13 -27.18 -16.85
CA SER A 2 3.72 -25.87 -17.12
C SER A 2 4.75 -25.56 -16.04
N ASP A 3 5.87 -24.96 -16.42
CA ASP A 3 6.90 -24.51 -15.49
C ASP A 3 6.28 -23.53 -14.48
N LEU A 4 6.38 -23.86 -13.19
CA LEU A 4 5.91 -23.01 -12.11
C LEU A 4 6.88 -21.83 -11.95
N VAL A 5 6.44 -20.63 -12.29
CA VAL A 5 7.23 -19.41 -12.10
C VAL A 5 6.94 -18.85 -10.70
N LEU A 6 7.98 -18.78 -9.86
CA LEU A 6 7.91 -18.28 -8.48
C LEU A 6 8.63 -16.95 -8.29
N SER A 7 9.32 -16.46 -9.32
CA SER A 7 10.05 -15.19 -9.27
C SER A 7 9.13 -14.01 -9.55
N LEU A 8 9.40 -12.88 -8.91
CA LEU A 8 8.83 -11.59 -9.27
C LEU A 8 9.31 -11.15 -10.67
N ASN A 9 8.46 -10.43 -11.39
CA ASN A 9 8.85 -9.76 -12.63
C ASN A 9 9.62 -8.45 -12.35
N GLU A 10 10.13 -7.81 -13.40
CA GLU A 10 10.96 -6.59 -13.27
C GLU A 10 10.23 -5.43 -12.59
N ASP A 11 8.95 -5.20 -12.91
CA ASP A 11 8.16 -4.12 -12.32
C ASP A 11 7.84 -4.40 -10.83
N GLU A 12 7.54 -5.67 -10.51
CA GLU A 12 7.33 -6.14 -9.13
C GLU A 12 8.61 -6.01 -8.29
N LEU A 13 9.79 -6.30 -8.86
CA LEU A 13 11.09 -6.11 -8.20
C LEU A 13 11.37 -4.63 -7.94
N GLN A 14 11.10 -3.75 -8.91
CA GLN A 14 11.25 -2.31 -8.74
C GLN A 14 10.32 -1.76 -7.67
N LEU A 15 9.07 -2.22 -7.62
CA LEU A 15 8.14 -1.88 -6.55
C LEU A 15 8.66 -2.35 -5.19
N GLN A 16 9.14 -3.60 -5.11
CA GLN A 16 9.71 -4.13 -3.87
C GLN A 16 10.87 -3.27 -3.37
N GLU A 17 11.82 -2.92 -4.25
CA GLU A 17 12.97 -2.07 -3.91
C GLU A 17 12.55 -0.69 -3.44
N LEU A 18 11.63 -0.04 -4.17
CA LEU A 18 11.07 1.26 -3.79
C LEU A 18 10.45 1.24 -2.39
N VAL A 19 9.55 0.28 -2.13
CA VAL A 19 8.86 0.19 -0.84
C VAL A 19 9.86 -0.11 0.27
N ARG A 20 10.80 -1.03 0.04
CA ARG A 20 11.86 -1.37 1.00
C ARG A 20 12.68 -0.15 1.41
N ASP A 21 13.09 0.67 0.43
CA ASP A 21 13.89 1.87 0.69
C ASP A 21 13.10 2.91 1.47
N VAL A 22 11.83 3.14 1.12
CA VAL A 22 10.97 4.07 1.86
C VAL A 22 10.73 3.56 3.29
N VAL A 23 10.47 2.27 3.47
CA VAL A 23 10.29 1.65 4.80
C VAL A 23 11.55 1.80 5.66
N LYS A 24 12.71 1.50 5.10
CA LYS A 24 14.00 1.63 5.80
C LYS A 24 14.27 3.06 6.27
N ASN A 25 13.91 4.05 5.45
CA ASN A 25 14.22 5.45 5.72
C ASN A 25 13.15 6.16 6.56
N GLU A 26 11.88 5.79 6.41
CA GLU A 26 10.75 6.54 6.99
C GLU A 26 10.00 5.78 8.08
N VAL A 27 10.04 4.44 8.10
CA VAL A 27 9.34 3.61 9.11
C VAL A 27 10.28 3.14 10.21
N VAL A 28 11.40 2.51 9.84
CA VAL A 28 12.33 1.87 10.80
C VAL A 28 12.83 2.85 11.87
N PRO A 29 13.17 4.12 11.57
CA PRO A 29 13.68 5.05 12.57
C PRO A 29 12.65 5.45 13.64
N VAL A 30 11.35 5.39 13.32
CA VAL A 30 10.28 5.93 14.19
C VAL A 30 9.39 4.85 14.81
N ARG A 31 9.51 3.59 14.38
CA ARG A 31 8.60 2.51 14.80
C ARG A 31 8.49 2.28 16.31
N GLN A 32 9.58 2.46 17.06
CA GLN A 32 9.57 2.25 18.51
C GLN A 32 8.81 3.37 19.23
N GLU A 33 9.05 4.62 18.84
CA GLU A 33 8.34 5.78 19.40
C GLU A 33 6.84 5.71 19.11
N LEU A 34 6.46 5.30 17.90
CA LEU A 34 5.06 5.09 17.52
C LEU A 34 4.37 4.03 18.40
N ASP A 35 5.06 2.92 18.68
CA ASP A 35 4.56 1.83 19.51
C ASP A 35 4.41 2.26 20.97
N GLU A 36 5.47 2.81 21.57
CA GLU A 36 5.49 3.24 22.98
C GLU A 36 4.43 4.33 23.26
N ASN A 37 4.22 5.24 22.32
CA ASN A 37 3.28 6.36 22.48
C ASN A 37 1.88 6.08 21.93
N ASN A 38 1.63 4.91 21.32
CA ASN A 38 0.38 4.58 20.63
C ASN A 38 -0.05 5.64 19.59
N GLU A 39 0.92 6.17 18.85
CA GLU A 39 0.69 7.26 17.90
C GLU A 39 0.35 6.74 16.50
N TYR A 40 -0.61 7.39 15.86
CA TYR A 40 -0.96 7.09 14.46
C TYR A 40 0.11 7.64 13.50
N PRO A 41 0.60 6.85 12.53
CA PRO A 41 1.83 7.14 11.78
C PRO A 41 1.65 8.16 10.64
N LYS A 42 1.05 9.33 10.92
CA LYS A 42 0.70 10.34 9.90
C LYS A 42 1.90 10.77 9.04
N LYS A 43 3.05 11.04 9.67
CA LYS A 43 4.26 11.46 8.95
C LYS A 43 4.76 10.39 7.98
N VAL A 44 4.67 9.12 8.38
CA VAL A 44 5.03 7.99 7.52
C VAL A 44 4.07 7.89 6.33
N PHE A 45 2.77 8.06 6.56
CA PHE A 45 1.78 7.97 5.48
C PHE A 45 1.88 9.12 4.49
N GLU A 46 2.26 10.33 4.92
CA GLU A 46 2.60 11.41 4.00
C GLU A 46 3.79 11.04 3.09
N LYS A 47 4.76 10.28 3.61
CA LYS A 47 5.90 9.80 2.82
C LYS A 47 5.49 8.70 1.85
N PHE A 48 4.64 7.77 2.27
CA PHE A 48 4.09 6.74 1.40
C PHE A 48 3.28 7.34 0.25
N LYS A 49 2.48 8.37 0.55
CA LYS A 49 1.75 9.18 -0.43
C LYS A 49 2.69 9.85 -1.43
N GLN A 50 3.72 10.55 -0.94
CA GLN A 50 4.71 11.22 -1.81
C GLN A 50 5.48 10.23 -2.70
N ALA A 51 5.73 9.02 -2.19
CA ALA A 51 6.37 7.94 -2.93
C ALA A 51 5.40 7.15 -3.84
N GLY A 52 4.10 7.46 -3.84
CA GLY A 52 3.10 6.78 -4.66
C GLY A 52 2.74 5.35 -4.21
N ILE A 53 3.13 4.94 -3.00
CA ILE A 53 2.99 3.55 -2.51
C ILE A 53 1.50 3.15 -2.40
N PHE A 54 0.61 4.06 -1.99
CA PHE A 54 -0.82 3.76 -1.93
C PHE A 54 -1.41 3.37 -3.29
N GLY A 55 -0.88 3.93 -4.38
CA GLY A 55 -1.34 3.62 -5.73
C GLY A 55 -1.17 2.15 -6.10
N ALA A 56 -0.17 1.46 -5.54
CA ALA A 56 0.07 0.03 -5.77
C ALA A 56 -1.05 -0.87 -5.23
N LEU A 57 -1.93 -0.33 -4.38
CA LEU A 57 -3.09 -1.05 -3.84
C LEU A 57 -4.31 -1.00 -4.77
N PHE A 58 -4.29 -0.23 -5.86
CA PHE A 58 -5.47 0.06 -6.68
C PHE A 58 -5.21 -0.06 -8.18
N GLU A 59 -6.29 -0.23 -8.93
CA GLU A 59 -6.28 -0.27 -10.40
C GLU A 59 -6.13 1.13 -11.02
N GLU A 60 -5.64 1.18 -12.26
CA GLU A 60 -5.40 2.43 -13.00
C GLU A 60 -6.67 3.29 -13.14
N GLU A 61 -7.84 2.66 -13.29
CA GLU A 61 -9.13 3.37 -13.44
C GLU A 61 -9.48 4.23 -12.22
N PHE A 62 -8.87 3.96 -11.06
CA PHE A 62 -9.00 4.73 -9.83
C PHE A 62 -7.78 5.59 -9.52
N GLY A 63 -6.81 5.68 -10.45
CA GLY A 63 -5.55 6.40 -10.24
C GLY A 63 -4.48 5.60 -9.50
N GLY A 64 -4.62 4.26 -9.43
CA GLY A 64 -3.60 3.36 -8.93
C GLY A 64 -2.61 2.92 -10.01
N LEU A 65 -1.76 1.94 -9.67
CA LEU A 65 -0.71 1.44 -10.56
C LEU A 65 -1.14 0.25 -11.45
N GLY A 66 -2.29 -0.37 -11.18
CA GLY A 66 -2.80 -1.48 -12.01
C GLY A 66 -1.94 -2.75 -12.01
N MET A 67 -1.09 -2.92 -10.99
CA MET A 67 -0.16 -4.04 -10.88
C MET A 67 -0.79 -5.30 -10.24
N GLY A 68 -2.10 -5.27 -10.01
CA GLY A 68 -2.88 -6.37 -9.44
C GLY A 68 -2.53 -6.72 -7.98
N LEU A 69 -3.00 -7.89 -7.55
CA LEU A 69 -2.88 -8.33 -6.15
C LEU A 69 -1.43 -8.53 -5.69
N MET A 70 -0.53 -8.95 -6.60
CA MET A 70 0.86 -9.20 -6.24
C MET A 70 1.56 -7.94 -5.73
N ALA A 71 1.29 -6.77 -6.34
CA ALA A 71 1.80 -5.50 -5.85
C ALA A 71 1.31 -5.17 -4.43
N SER A 72 0.04 -5.46 -4.13
CA SER A 72 -0.49 -5.29 -2.76
C SER A 72 0.21 -6.21 -1.76
N ILE A 73 0.56 -7.44 -2.15
CA ILE A 73 1.30 -8.39 -1.32
C ILE A 73 2.73 -7.89 -1.07
N ILE A 74 3.42 -7.43 -2.11
CA ILE A 74 4.79 -6.89 -2.01
C ILE A 74 4.82 -5.70 -1.06
N VAL A 75 3.89 -4.75 -1.23
CA VAL A 75 3.76 -3.59 -0.34
C VAL A 75 3.47 -4.02 1.09
N ALA A 76 2.55 -4.97 1.28
CA ALA A 76 2.21 -5.50 2.59
C ALA A 76 3.43 -6.11 3.29
N GLU A 77 4.20 -6.95 2.59
CA GLU A 77 5.38 -7.63 3.11
C GLU A 77 6.46 -6.63 3.54
N GLU A 78 6.84 -5.71 2.66
CA GLU A 78 7.91 -4.76 2.92
C GLU A 78 7.55 -3.79 4.05
N VAL A 79 6.30 -3.27 4.08
CA VAL A 79 5.88 -2.36 5.16
C VAL A 79 5.77 -3.09 6.50
N ALA A 80 5.20 -4.31 6.51
CA ALA A 80 5.08 -5.11 7.73
C ALA A 80 6.44 -5.53 8.29
N TYR A 81 7.44 -5.77 7.43
CA TYR A 81 8.82 -6.01 7.85
C TYR A 81 9.38 -4.83 8.67
N GLY A 82 9.10 -3.60 8.24
CA GLY A 82 9.50 -2.40 8.98
C GLY A 82 8.75 -2.25 10.32
N CYS A 83 7.42 -2.27 10.26
CA CYS A 83 6.54 -2.20 11.43
C CYS A 83 5.15 -2.75 11.10
N LEU A 84 4.73 -3.79 11.83
CA LEU A 84 3.41 -4.41 11.65
C LEU A 84 2.25 -3.45 11.97
N GLY A 85 2.40 -2.54 12.92
CA GLY A 85 1.36 -1.55 13.26
C GLY A 85 1.11 -0.56 12.09
N VAL A 86 2.18 -0.04 11.50
CA VAL A 86 2.12 0.82 10.31
C VAL A 86 1.53 0.06 9.12
N GLY A 87 2.01 -1.16 8.86
CA GLY A 87 1.49 -2.01 7.79
C GLY A 87 0.00 -2.32 7.96
N THR A 88 -0.43 -2.64 9.18
CA THR A 88 -1.85 -2.89 9.49
C THR A 88 -2.70 -1.65 9.24
N ALA A 89 -2.27 -0.47 9.71
CA ALA A 89 -2.99 0.78 9.50
C ALA A 89 -3.14 1.13 8.01
N MET A 90 -2.11 0.87 7.20
CA MET A 90 -2.14 1.10 5.76
C MET A 90 -3.05 0.10 5.04
N LEU A 91 -2.94 -1.21 5.35
CA LEU A 91 -3.72 -2.25 4.68
C LEU A 91 -5.20 -2.24 5.08
N ALA A 92 -5.54 -1.65 6.23
CA ALA A 92 -6.92 -1.37 6.59
C ALA A 92 -7.64 -0.51 5.54
N THR A 93 -6.93 0.40 4.85
CA THR A 93 -7.47 1.15 3.72
C THR A 93 -7.92 0.23 2.60
N LYS A 94 -7.07 -0.72 2.18
CA LYS A 94 -7.41 -1.68 1.13
C LYS A 94 -8.54 -2.62 1.57
N LEU A 95 -8.53 -3.04 2.84
CA LEU A 95 -9.61 -3.84 3.42
C LEU A 95 -10.97 -3.13 3.35
N GLY A 96 -11.01 -1.83 3.67
CA GLY A 96 -12.21 -1.00 3.57
C GLY A 96 -12.63 -0.70 2.13
N ALA A 97 -11.66 -0.59 1.22
CA ALA A 97 -11.92 -0.33 -0.19
C ALA A 97 -12.45 -1.55 -0.96
N LEU A 98 -12.03 -2.77 -0.58
CA LEU A 98 -12.36 -3.98 -1.32
C LEU A 98 -13.87 -4.20 -1.52
N PRO A 99 -14.75 -4.02 -0.51
CA PRO A 99 -16.21 -4.07 -0.73
C PRO A 99 -16.73 -3.06 -1.76
N ILE A 100 -16.09 -1.89 -1.86
CA ILE A 100 -16.44 -0.85 -2.83
C ILE A 100 -16.01 -1.30 -4.23
N GLU A 101 -14.79 -1.82 -4.37
CA GLU A 101 -14.25 -2.33 -5.64
C GLU A 101 -15.12 -3.44 -6.23
N VAL A 102 -15.58 -4.39 -5.41
CA VAL A 102 -16.30 -5.57 -5.92
C VAL A 102 -17.81 -5.39 -5.96
N GLY A 103 -18.40 -4.51 -5.14
CA GLY A 103 -19.84 -4.47 -4.91
C GLY A 103 -20.55 -3.13 -5.12
N ALA A 104 -19.82 -2.02 -5.30
CA ALA A 104 -20.42 -0.70 -5.39
C ALA A 104 -20.83 -0.31 -6.82
N THR A 105 -21.71 0.69 -6.95
CA THR A 105 -22.07 1.27 -8.25
C THR A 105 -20.88 2.02 -8.87
N PRO A 106 -20.86 2.24 -10.20
CA PRO A 106 -19.81 3.03 -10.85
C PRO A 106 -19.60 4.42 -10.21
N GLU A 107 -20.69 5.08 -9.81
CA GLU A 107 -20.65 6.40 -9.17
C GLU A 107 -20.00 6.34 -7.78
N GLN A 108 -20.29 5.29 -7.01
CA GLN A 108 -19.68 5.07 -5.69
C GLN A 108 -18.19 4.75 -5.83
N LYS A 109 -17.80 3.89 -6.77
CA LYS A 109 -16.40 3.58 -7.05
C LYS A 109 -15.61 4.83 -7.41
N LYS A 110 -16.12 5.62 -8.36
CA LYS A 110 -15.50 6.88 -8.80
C LYS A 110 -15.39 7.93 -7.70
N LYS A 111 -16.33 7.93 -6.75
CA LYS A 111 -16.31 8.85 -5.62
C LYS A 111 -15.27 8.47 -4.56
N TRP A 112 -15.19 7.19 -4.22
CA TRP A 112 -14.49 6.75 -3.02
C TRP A 112 -13.09 6.19 -3.27
N LEU A 113 -12.83 5.54 -4.40
CA LEU A 113 -11.56 4.86 -4.62
C LEU A 113 -10.39 5.81 -4.97
N PRO A 114 -10.56 6.87 -5.78
CA PRO A 114 -9.44 7.76 -6.13
C PRO A 114 -8.76 8.48 -4.96
N PRO A 115 -9.50 8.99 -3.95
CA PRO A 115 -8.87 9.55 -2.74
C PRO A 115 -8.07 8.52 -1.93
N LEU A 116 -8.44 7.24 -1.97
CA LEU A 116 -7.69 6.18 -1.29
C LEU A 116 -6.44 5.80 -2.09
N ALA A 117 -6.55 5.69 -3.42
CA ALA A 117 -5.44 5.37 -4.31
C ALA A 117 -4.33 6.43 -4.27
N SER A 118 -4.71 7.70 -4.18
CA SER A 118 -3.77 8.82 -4.04
C SER A 118 -3.19 8.98 -2.63
N GLY A 119 -3.73 8.30 -1.61
CA GLY A 119 -3.37 8.53 -0.22
C GLY A 119 -3.89 9.84 0.37
N ASP A 120 -4.84 10.52 -0.28
CA ASP A 120 -5.45 11.77 0.22
C ASP A 120 -6.38 11.53 1.42
N GLN A 121 -6.97 10.34 1.53
CA GLN A 121 -7.86 9.95 2.63
C GLN A 121 -7.46 8.58 3.17
N ILE A 122 -6.70 8.56 4.27
CA ILE A 122 -6.18 7.35 4.94
C ILE A 122 -6.45 7.44 6.44
#